data_AF-A0A660NAP9-F1
#
_entry.id   AF-A0A660NAP9-F1
#
_cell.length_a   1.000
_cell.length_b   1.000
_cell.length_c   1.000
_cell.angle_alpha   90.00
_cell.angle_beta   90.00
_cell.angle_gamma   90.00
#
_symmetry.space_group_name_H-M   'P 1'
#
loop_
_entity.id
_entity.type
_entity.pdbx_description
1 polymer ?
#
loop_
_entity_poly.entity_id
_entity_poly.type
_entity_poly.pdbx_seq_one_letter_code
_entity_poly.pdbx_strand_id
1 'polypeptide(L)'
;MAMEEKIDLLQIFLEELADIEPIQEEEETRLLKELRGGNQSVCERLIEGNLKYAISFVKDYTGQGIHPNDMIAQINLALTNAVMNYKSGDLKSQIAAEIHDAMKMMISEENLAKSAKEELADRLNALSEEARVLALELGREATPEELAVRAGISQEEVSELMKITLNAMSREGQLK
;
A
#
# COMPACT_ATOMS: atom_id res chain seq x y z
N MET A 1 -29.97 -5.08 -9.20
CA MET A 1 -29.44 -6.33 -9.78
C MET A 1 -28.22 -5.96 -10.60
N ALA A 2 -27.08 -5.76 -9.93
CA ALA A 2 -25.80 -5.40 -10.52
C ALA A 2 -24.72 -5.69 -9.48
N MET A 3 -24.57 -6.96 -9.13
CA MET A 3 -23.52 -7.42 -8.23
C MET A 3 -23.27 -8.92 -8.43
N GLU A 4 -23.21 -9.33 -9.68
CA GLU A 4 -22.77 -10.67 -10.08
C GLU A 4 -21.73 -10.48 -11.19
N GLU A 5 -20.63 -11.22 -11.09
CA GLU A 5 -19.40 -11.13 -11.89
C GLU A 5 -18.37 -10.07 -11.47
N LYS A 6 -18.03 -10.05 -10.18
CA LYS A 6 -16.62 -9.86 -9.81
C LYS A 6 -16.13 -11.24 -9.40
N ILE A 7 -15.48 -11.94 -10.33
CA ILE A 7 -14.58 -13.01 -9.97
C ILE A 7 -13.62 -12.39 -8.96
N ASP A 8 -13.72 -12.80 -7.69
CA ASP A 8 -12.80 -12.36 -6.68
C ASP A 8 -11.46 -13.02 -7.04
N LEU A 9 -10.58 -12.25 -7.69
CA LEU A 9 -9.25 -12.69 -8.10
C LEU A 9 -8.48 -13.28 -6.90
N LEU A 10 -8.79 -12.81 -5.69
CA LEU A 10 -8.30 -13.36 -4.44
C LEU A 10 -8.82 -14.78 -4.20
N GLN A 11 -10.11 -15.03 -4.41
CA GLN A 11 -10.70 -16.35 -4.23
C GLN A 11 -10.13 -17.35 -5.25
N ILE A 12 -9.98 -16.96 -6.52
CA ILE A 12 -9.29 -17.79 -7.51
C ILE A 12 -7.85 -18.08 -7.08
N PHE A 13 -7.12 -17.05 -6.66
CA PHE A 13 -5.75 -17.24 -6.20
C PHE A 13 -5.69 -18.19 -4.99
N LEU A 14 -6.58 -18.04 -4.01
CA LEU A 14 -6.63 -18.93 -2.84
C LEU A 14 -7.02 -20.38 -3.21
N GLU A 15 -7.87 -20.57 -4.22
CA GLU A 15 -8.20 -21.88 -4.78
C GLU A 15 -6.98 -22.50 -5.48
N GLU A 16 -6.29 -21.75 -6.35
CA GLU A 16 -5.04 -22.19 -7.00
C GLU A 16 -3.96 -22.54 -5.98
N LEU A 17 -3.84 -21.76 -4.90
CA LEU A 17 -2.94 -22.09 -3.80
C LEU A 17 -3.27 -23.44 -3.19
N ALA A 18 -4.56 -23.76 -2.99
CA ALA A 18 -4.96 -25.01 -2.33
C ALA A 18 -4.39 -26.23 -3.07
N ASP A 19 -4.32 -26.16 -4.40
CA ASP A 19 -3.81 -27.22 -5.28
C ASP A 19 -2.27 -27.34 -5.29
N ILE A 20 -1.53 -26.37 -4.77
CA ILE A 20 -0.06 -26.45 -4.71
C ILE A 20 0.37 -27.55 -3.73
N GLU A 21 1.12 -28.52 -4.26
CA GLU A 21 1.70 -29.58 -3.44
C GLU A 21 2.68 -29.01 -2.41
N PRO A 22 2.49 -29.31 -1.10
CA PRO A 22 3.40 -28.85 -0.08
C PRO A 22 4.78 -29.48 -0.26
N ILE A 23 5.82 -28.66 -0.15
CA ILE A 23 7.19 -29.13 -0.20
C ILE A 23 7.48 -30.00 1.03
N GLN A 24 8.00 -31.20 0.79
CA GLN A 24 8.43 -32.10 1.86
C GLN A 24 9.78 -31.63 2.41
N GLU A 25 10.06 -31.87 3.70
CA GLU A 25 11.31 -31.42 4.36
C GLU A 25 12.57 -31.97 3.67
N GLU A 26 12.50 -33.22 3.19
CA GLU A 26 13.56 -33.89 2.44
C GLU A 26 13.78 -33.23 1.06
N GLU A 27 12.69 -32.87 0.38
CA GLU A 27 12.72 -32.16 -0.90
C GLU A 27 13.32 -30.76 -0.72
N GLU A 28 12.85 -30.01 0.28
CA GLU A 28 13.33 -28.67 0.62
C GLU A 28 14.83 -28.68 0.89
N THR A 29 15.30 -29.62 1.71
CA THR A 29 16.73 -29.76 2.01
C THR A 29 17.58 -30.03 0.76
N ARG A 30 17.07 -30.86 -0.16
CA ARG A 30 17.74 -31.13 -1.45
C ARG A 30 17.80 -29.87 -2.33
N LEU A 31 16.67 -29.19 -2.51
CA LEU A 31 16.59 -27.99 -3.34
C LEU A 31 17.45 -26.85 -2.79
N LEU A 32 17.46 -26.65 -1.47
CA LEU A 32 18.34 -25.66 -0.82
C LEU A 32 19.83 -25.97 -0.99
N LYS A 33 20.19 -27.25 -1.11
CA LYS A 33 21.58 -27.64 -1.41
C LYS A 33 21.94 -27.31 -2.86
N GLU A 34 21.04 -27.57 -3.80
CA GLU A 34 21.23 -27.22 -5.21
C GLU A 34 21.27 -25.71 -5.45
N LEU A 35 20.41 -24.96 -4.76
CA LEU A 35 20.39 -23.50 -4.81
C LEU A 35 21.73 -22.91 -4.38
N ARG A 36 22.29 -23.42 -3.26
CA ARG A 36 23.63 -23.05 -2.79
C ARG A 36 24.75 -23.49 -3.75
N GLY A 37 24.52 -24.53 -4.54
CA GLY A 37 25.39 -24.95 -5.64
C GLY A 37 25.32 -24.04 -6.87
N GLY A 38 24.47 -23.02 -6.86
CA GLY A 38 24.28 -22.07 -7.96
C GLY A 38 23.18 -22.47 -8.95
N ASN A 39 22.44 -23.55 -8.69
CA ASN A 39 21.32 -23.94 -9.54
C ASN A 39 20.09 -23.08 -9.22
N GLN A 40 19.87 -22.00 -9.97
CA GLN A 40 18.72 -21.12 -9.78
C GLN A 40 17.39 -21.71 -10.27
N SER A 41 17.40 -22.81 -11.05
CA SER A 41 16.16 -23.44 -11.52
C SER A 41 15.28 -23.99 -10.40
N VAL A 42 15.85 -24.22 -9.20
CA VAL A 42 15.11 -24.70 -8.03
C VAL A 42 14.35 -23.59 -7.29
N CYS A 43 14.61 -22.32 -7.60
CA CYS A 43 13.97 -21.18 -6.93
C CYS A 43 12.45 -21.22 -7.09
N GLU A 44 11.96 -21.52 -8.29
CA GLU A 44 10.53 -21.57 -8.60
C GLU A 44 9.81 -22.57 -7.70
N ARG A 45 10.35 -23.80 -7.60
CA ARG A 45 9.79 -24.84 -6.73
C ARG A 45 9.85 -24.47 -5.24
N LEU A 46 10.93 -23.83 -4.80
CA LEU A 46 11.07 -23.34 -3.41
C LEU A 46 10.06 -22.23 -3.09
N ILE A 47 9.79 -21.34 -4.05
CA ILE A 47 8.78 -20.28 -3.92
C ILE A 47 7.38 -20.90 -3.84
N GLU A 48 7.00 -21.75 -4.80
CA GLU A 48 5.71 -22.45 -4.80
C GLU A 48 5.46 -23.22 -3.50
N GLY A 49 6.45 -24.02 -3.07
CA GLY A 49 6.35 -24.84 -1.87
C GLY A 49 6.17 -24.04 -0.58
N ASN A 50 6.62 -22.79 -0.55
CA ASN A 50 6.51 -21.90 0.61
C ASN A 50 5.41 -20.85 0.49
N LEU A 51 4.68 -20.82 -0.63
CA LEU A 51 3.68 -19.79 -0.92
C LEU A 51 2.52 -19.80 0.10
N LYS A 52 2.01 -20.99 0.46
CA LYS A 52 0.99 -21.15 1.52
C LYS A 52 1.46 -20.62 2.88
N TYR A 53 2.72 -20.90 3.22
CA TYR A 53 3.31 -20.41 4.47
C TYR A 53 3.41 -18.89 4.46
N ALA A 54 3.92 -18.28 3.38
CA ALA A 54 4.03 -16.84 3.23
C ALA A 54 2.67 -16.14 3.32
N ILE A 55 1.65 -16.66 2.63
CA ILE A 55 0.31 -16.04 2.60
C ILE A 55 -0.41 -16.18 3.94
N SER A 56 -0.04 -17.16 4.77
CA SER A 56 -0.59 -17.28 6.11
C SER A 56 -0.31 -16.05 7.00
N PHE A 57 0.70 -15.23 6.67
CA PHE A 57 1.00 -13.98 7.36
C PHE A 57 0.03 -12.83 7.03
N VAL A 58 -0.71 -12.89 5.91
CA VAL A 58 -1.65 -11.83 5.51
C VAL A 58 -2.63 -11.51 6.65
N LYS A 59 -3.13 -12.55 7.32
CA LYS A 59 -4.11 -12.41 8.42
C LYS A 59 -3.59 -11.53 9.57
N ASP A 60 -2.28 -11.56 9.84
CA ASP A 60 -1.64 -10.82 10.94
C ASP A 60 -1.58 -9.31 10.67
N TYR A 61 -1.76 -8.92 9.40
CA TYR A 61 -1.71 -7.53 8.94
C TYR A 61 -3.07 -6.98 8.49
N THR A 62 -4.13 -7.79 8.58
CA THR A 62 -5.48 -7.33 8.26
C THR A 62 -5.92 -6.17 9.15
N GLY A 63 -6.72 -5.26 8.61
CA GLY A 63 -7.24 -4.11 9.34
C GLY A 63 -6.27 -2.92 9.50
N GLN A 64 -5.08 -2.96 8.91
CA GLN A 64 -4.10 -1.86 8.97
C GLN A 64 -4.25 -0.84 7.83
N GLY A 65 -5.40 -0.79 7.16
CA GLY A 65 -5.67 0.17 6.08
C GLY A 65 -5.11 -0.21 4.71
N ILE A 66 -4.35 -1.28 4.62
CA ILE A 66 -3.86 -1.84 3.34
C ILE A 66 -4.90 -2.85 2.79
N HIS A 67 -5.07 -2.88 1.47
CA HIS A 67 -5.97 -3.83 0.83
C HIS A 67 -5.35 -5.24 0.80
N PRO A 68 -6.11 -6.34 1.05
CA PRO A 68 -5.56 -7.70 1.09
C PRO A 68 -4.76 -8.11 -0.17
N ASN A 69 -5.20 -7.68 -1.36
CA ASN A 69 -4.47 -7.94 -2.60
C ASN A 69 -3.06 -7.33 -2.62
N ASP A 70 -2.90 -6.13 -2.05
CA ASP A 70 -1.61 -5.44 -2.00
C ASP A 70 -0.67 -6.13 -0.99
N MET A 71 -1.22 -6.60 0.13
CA MET A 71 -0.48 -7.41 1.11
C MET A 71 0.05 -8.70 0.47
N ILE A 72 -0.82 -9.43 -0.25
CA ILE A 72 -0.44 -10.67 -0.93
C ILE A 72 0.64 -10.40 -1.97
N ALA A 73 0.49 -9.36 -2.78
CA ALA A 73 1.50 -8.99 -3.77
C ALA A 73 2.85 -8.70 -3.11
N GLN A 74 2.86 -7.95 -2.01
CA GLN A 74 4.08 -7.62 -1.27
C GLN A 74 4.72 -8.84 -0.61
N ILE A 75 3.90 -9.72 -0.03
CA ILE A 75 4.35 -10.98 0.58
C ILE A 75 4.97 -11.90 -0.47
N ASN A 76 4.38 -12.01 -1.66
CA ASN A 76 4.93 -12.80 -2.75
C ASN A 76 6.28 -12.25 -3.23
N LEU A 77 6.43 -10.92 -3.29
CA LEU A 77 7.70 -10.28 -3.61
C LEU A 77 8.75 -10.56 -2.54
N ALA A 78 8.39 -10.43 -1.26
CA ALA A 78 9.29 -10.71 -0.13
C ALA A 78 9.73 -12.18 -0.11
N LEU A 79 8.81 -13.13 -0.33
CA LEU A 79 9.10 -14.55 -0.48
C LEU A 79 10.10 -14.80 -1.61
N THR A 80 9.85 -14.24 -2.79
CA THR A 80 10.73 -14.40 -3.96
C THR A 80 12.13 -13.88 -3.64
N ASN A 81 12.23 -12.70 -3.03
CA ASN A 81 13.51 -12.11 -2.63
C ASN A 81 14.22 -12.95 -1.57
N ALA A 82 13.49 -13.47 -0.58
CA ALA A 82 14.05 -14.33 0.46
C ALA A 82 14.68 -15.59 -0.12
N VAL A 83 14.01 -16.25 -1.07
CA VAL A 83 14.53 -17.44 -1.76
C VAL A 83 15.72 -17.09 -2.64
N MET A 84 15.64 -16.03 -3.45
CA MET A 84 16.71 -15.61 -4.36
C MET A 84 18.00 -15.19 -3.63
N ASN A 85 17.85 -14.57 -2.45
CA ASN A 85 18.98 -14.12 -1.63
C ASN A 85 19.38 -15.13 -0.54
N TYR A 86 18.78 -16.32 -0.53
CA TYR A 86 19.09 -17.35 0.46
C TYR A 86 20.56 -17.81 0.33
N LYS A 87 21.27 -17.82 1.46
CA LYS A 87 22.68 -18.25 1.54
C LYS A 87 22.86 -19.45 2.46
N SER A 88 22.26 -19.40 3.64
CA SER A 88 22.41 -20.40 4.69
C SER A 88 21.40 -20.17 5.81
N GLY A 89 21.14 -21.22 6.60
CA GLY A 89 20.28 -21.13 7.77
C GLY A 89 18.94 -21.80 7.52
N ASP A 90 17.91 -21.32 8.20
CA ASP A 90 16.54 -21.78 8.00
C ASP A 90 15.82 -20.84 7.03
N LEU A 91 15.35 -21.38 5.89
CA LEU A 91 14.70 -20.59 4.85
C LEU A 91 13.38 -19.98 5.36
N LYS A 92 12.60 -20.72 6.15
CA LYS A 92 11.31 -20.23 6.68
C LYS A 92 11.46 -19.03 7.61
N SER A 93 12.51 -19.02 8.42
CA SER A 93 12.88 -17.89 9.27
C SER A 93 13.30 -16.68 8.43
N GLN A 94 14.07 -16.88 7.36
CA GLN A 94 14.44 -15.80 6.44
C GLN A 94 13.21 -15.23 5.71
N ILE A 95 12.31 -16.09 5.22
CA ILE A 95 11.04 -15.69 4.59
C ILE A 95 10.20 -14.86 5.57
N ALA A 96 10.03 -15.32 6.81
CA ALA A 96 9.26 -14.60 7.81
C ALA A 96 9.85 -13.20 8.09
N ALA A 97 11.17 -13.10 8.25
CA ALA A 97 11.84 -11.82 8.47
C ALA A 97 11.61 -10.84 7.32
N GLU A 98 11.83 -11.27 6.07
CA GLU A 98 11.65 -10.45 4.87
C GLU A 98 10.19 -10.00 4.70
N ILE A 99 9.22 -10.87 4.98
CA ILE A 99 7.79 -10.53 4.97
C ILE A 99 7.48 -9.48 6.05
N HIS A 100 7.95 -9.69 7.28
CA HIS A 100 7.69 -8.76 8.37
C HIS A 100 8.27 -7.37 8.09
N ASP A 101 9.48 -7.30 7.55
CA ASP A 101 10.14 -6.04 7.18
C ASP A 101 9.40 -5.33 6.04
N ALA A 102 9.05 -6.08 4.98
CA ALA A 102 8.30 -5.54 3.84
C ALA A 102 6.92 -5.00 4.25
N MET A 103 6.18 -5.75 5.08
CA MET A 103 4.87 -5.34 5.57
C MET A 103 4.96 -4.12 6.48
N LYS A 104 5.96 -4.07 7.37
CA LYS A 104 6.18 -2.92 8.25
C LYS A 104 6.50 -1.65 7.45
N MET A 105 7.31 -1.76 6.40
CA MET A 105 7.62 -0.65 5.51
C MET A 105 6.36 -0.15 4.79
N MET A 106 5.61 -1.06 4.19
CA MET A 106 4.36 -0.71 3.47
C MET A 106 3.34 -0.02 4.39
N ILE A 107 3.15 -0.53 5.62
CA ILE A 107 2.26 0.10 6.62
C ILE A 107 2.75 1.49 7.00
N SER A 108 4.05 1.67 7.18
CA SER A 108 4.63 2.97 7.51
C SER A 108 4.41 3.97 6.37
N GLU A 109 4.59 3.56 5.13
CA GLU A 109 4.38 4.40 3.95
C GLU A 109 2.91 4.82 3.82
N GLU A 110 1.97 3.89 4.01
CA GLU A 110 0.54 4.20 3.96
C GLU A 110 0.12 5.15 5.10
N ASN A 111 0.64 4.94 6.30
CA ASN A 111 0.39 5.84 7.43
C ASN A 111 0.95 7.25 7.19
N LEU A 112 2.16 7.36 6.63
CA LEU A 112 2.74 8.67 6.27
C LEU A 112 1.90 9.38 5.19
N ALA A 113 1.47 8.64 4.17
CA ALA A 113 0.61 9.17 3.12
C ALA A 113 -0.75 9.63 3.67
N LYS A 114 -1.34 8.86 4.59
CA LYS A 114 -2.59 9.22 5.27
C LYS A 114 -2.43 10.49 6.10
N SER A 115 -1.40 10.57 6.93
CA SER A 115 -1.13 11.77 7.74
C SER A 115 -0.94 13.02 6.88
N ALA A 116 -0.20 12.92 5.77
CA ALA A 116 -0.02 14.04 4.84
C ALA A 116 -1.35 14.49 4.19
N LYS A 117 -2.26 13.55 3.89
CA LYS A 117 -3.61 13.87 3.38
C LYS A 117 -4.46 14.55 4.44
N GLU A 118 -4.40 14.09 5.69
CA GLU A 118 -5.13 14.70 6.82
C GLU A 118 -4.64 16.13 7.08
N GLU A 119 -3.32 16.34 7.14
CA GLU A 119 -2.73 17.69 7.30
C GLU A 119 -3.13 18.63 6.15
N LEU A 120 -3.12 18.13 4.91
CA LEU A 120 -3.56 18.91 3.76
C LEU A 120 -5.05 19.29 3.88
N ALA A 121 -5.90 18.34 4.28
CA ALA A 121 -7.33 18.61 4.48
C ALA A 121 -7.58 19.66 5.58
N ASP A 122 -6.84 19.58 6.69
CA ASP A 122 -6.91 20.57 7.77
C ASP A 122 -6.51 21.97 7.28
N ARG A 123 -5.44 22.08 6.49
CA ARG A 123 -5.00 23.34 5.87
C ARG A 123 -6.03 23.90 4.89
N LEU A 124 -6.65 23.05 4.07
CA LEU A 124 -7.72 23.45 3.15
C LEU A 124 -8.96 23.96 3.89
N ASN A 125 -9.34 23.29 4.97
CA ASN A 125 -10.47 23.69 5.81
C ASN A 125 -10.21 25.04 6.49
N ALA A 126 -9.02 25.23 7.07
CA ALA A 126 -8.62 26.49 7.70
C ALA A 126 -8.64 27.65 6.69
N LEU A 127 -8.06 27.45 5.49
CA LEU A 127 -8.07 28.48 4.45
C LEU A 127 -9.49 28.81 3.97
N SER A 128 -10.36 27.81 3.84
CA SER A 128 -11.75 28.00 3.41
C SER A 128 -12.56 28.81 4.43
N GLU A 129 -12.34 28.56 5.73
CA GLU A 129 -12.99 29.34 6.78
C GLU A 129 -12.49 30.80 6.78
N GLU A 130 -11.17 31.03 6.64
CA GLU A 130 -10.67 32.40 6.58
C GLU A 130 -11.12 33.15 5.32
N ALA A 131 -11.24 32.46 4.18
CA ALA A 131 -11.85 33.01 2.98
C ALA A 131 -13.29 33.46 3.22
N ARG A 132 -14.08 32.64 3.92
CA ARG A 132 -15.48 32.94 4.26
C ARG A 132 -15.59 34.13 5.20
N VAL A 133 -14.75 34.17 6.25
CA VAL A 133 -14.74 35.28 7.23
C VAL A 133 -14.33 36.58 6.54
N LEU A 134 -13.24 36.57 5.77
CA LEU A 134 -12.76 37.76 5.08
C LEU A 134 -13.76 38.23 4.01
N ALA A 135 -14.44 37.31 3.32
CA ALA A 135 -15.46 37.69 2.36
C ALA A 135 -16.66 38.41 3.00
N LEU A 136 -17.05 38.00 4.22
CA LEU A 136 -18.09 38.67 5.00
C LEU A 136 -17.64 40.07 5.44
N GLU A 137 -16.38 40.21 5.87
CA GLU A 137 -15.81 41.50 6.28
C GLU A 137 -15.71 42.49 5.11
N LEU A 138 -15.32 42.01 3.92
CA LEU A 138 -15.15 42.83 2.72
C LEU A 138 -16.46 43.06 1.94
N GLY A 139 -17.48 42.23 2.17
CA GLY A 139 -18.72 42.22 1.39
C GLY A 139 -18.53 41.71 -0.05
N ARG A 140 -17.41 41.05 -0.35
CA ARG A 140 -17.06 40.45 -1.64
C ARG A 140 -16.11 39.27 -1.42
N GLU A 141 -15.88 38.45 -2.43
CA GLU A 141 -14.85 37.40 -2.35
C GLU A 141 -13.46 38.00 -2.09
N ALA A 142 -12.70 37.34 -1.22
CA ALA A 142 -11.33 37.71 -0.88
C ALA A 142 -10.38 37.33 -2.01
N THR A 143 -9.41 38.19 -2.34
CA THR A 143 -8.38 37.84 -3.31
C THR A 143 -7.32 36.92 -2.69
N PRO A 144 -6.56 36.14 -3.49
CA PRO A 144 -5.49 35.30 -2.97
C PRO A 144 -4.43 36.08 -2.17
N GLU A 145 -4.13 37.33 -2.54
CA GLU A 145 -3.22 38.21 -1.80
C GLU A 145 -3.77 38.56 -0.41
N GLU A 146 -5.05 38.93 -0.32
CA GLU A 146 -5.70 39.30 0.95
C GLU A 146 -5.77 38.09 1.90
N LEU A 147 -6.06 36.91 1.33
CA LEU A 147 -6.06 35.65 2.07
C LEU A 147 -4.67 35.24 2.55
N ALA A 148 -3.63 35.43 1.72
CA ALA A 148 -2.25 35.12 2.08
C ALA A 148 -1.81 35.96 3.30
N VAL A 149 -2.11 37.26 3.29
CA VAL A 149 -1.81 38.16 4.41
C VAL A 149 -2.55 37.73 5.67
N ARG A 150 -3.84 37.36 5.57
CA ARG A 150 -4.64 36.95 6.74
C ARG A 150 -4.21 35.60 7.30
N ALA A 151 -3.99 34.62 6.44
CA ALA A 151 -3.62 33.25 6.83
C ALA A 151 -2.13 33.13 7.21
N GLY A 152 -1.32 34.16 6.95
CA GLY A 152 0.11 34.17 7.29
C GLY A 152 0.95 33.24 6.43
N ILE A 153 0.48 32.92 5.21
CA ILE A 153 1.13 32.03 4.25
C ILE A 153 1.40 32.76 2.94
N SER A 154 2.16 32.15 2.04
CA SER A 154 2.47 32.78 0.75
C SER A 154 1.26 32.79 -0.19
N GLN A 155 1.19 33.77 -1.09
CA GLN A 155 0.15 33.81 -2.13
C GLN A 155 0.19 32.59 -3.06
N GLU A 156 1.39 32.08 -3.33
CA GLU A 156 1.59 30.87 -4.14
C GLU A 156 0.94 29.66 -3.46
N GLU A 157 1.18 29.48 -2.16
CA GLU A 157 0.58 28.43 -1.35
C GLU A 157 -0.96 28.52 -1.27
N VAL A 158 -1.52 29.73 -1.09
CA VAL A 158 -2.98 29.94 -1.17
C VAL A 158 -3.52 29.50 -2.54
N SER A 159 -2.83 29.87 -3.61
CA SER A 159 -3.23 29.54 -4.98
C SER A 159 -3.17 28.04 -5.25
N GLU A 160 -2.17 27.34 -4.73
CA GLU A 160 -2.06 25.88 -4.80
C GLU A 160 -3.19 25.19 -4.05
N LEU A 161 -3.46 25.59 -2.81
CA LEU A 161 -4.54 25.06 -1.99
C LEU A 161 -5.91 25.25 -2.67
N MET A 162 -6.20 26.44 -3.21
CA MET A 162 -7.44 26.69 -3.95
C MET A 162 -7.57 25.82 -5.21
N LYS A 163 -6.48 25.60 -5.96
CA LYS A 163 -6.48 24.73 -7.15
C LYS A 163 -6.81 23.28 -6.77
N ILE A 164 -6.29 22.79 -5.65
CA ILE A 164 -6.57 21.43 -5.16
C ILE A 164 -8.06 21.28 -4.87
N THR A 165 -8.67 22.25 -4.18
CA THR A 165 -10.12 22.26 -3.90
C THR A 165 -10.96 22.23 -5.18
N LEU A 166 -10.64 23.09 -6.15
CA LEU A 166 -11.33 23.15 -7.45
C LEU A 166 -11.25 21.83 -8.22
N ASN A 167 -10.07 21.20 -8.23
CA ASN A 167 -9.87 19.90 -8.87
C ASN A 167 -10.66 18.79 -8.19
N ALA A 168 -10.74 18.80 -6.85
CA ALA A 168 -11.53 17.83 -6.08
C ALA A 168 -13.03 17.94 -6.43
N MET A 169 -13.59 19.15 -6.41
CA MET A 169 -15.00 19.39 -6.77
C MET A 169 -15.30 19.00 -8.22
N SER A 170 -14.38 19.26 -9.14
CA SER A 170 -14.54 18.91 -10.55
C SER A 170 -14.60 17.39 -10.79
N ARG A 171 -13.84 16.61 -10.02
CA ARG A 171 -13.87 15.15 -10.10
C ARG A 171 -15.14 14.54 -9.50
N GLU A 172 -15.65 15.09 -8.40
CA GLU A 172 -16.93 14.64 -7.82
C GLU A 172 -18.13 14.94 -8.72
N GLY A 173 -18.08 16.02 -9.50
CA GLY A 173 -19.12 16.37 -10.47
C GLY A 173 -19.21 15.43 -11.68
N GLN A 174 -18.18 14.62 -11.95
CA GLN A 174 -18.15 13.65 -13.05
C GLN A 174 -18.59 12.24 -12.64
N LEU A 175 -18.78 11.99 -11.34
CA LEU A 175 -19.16 10.70 -10.76
C LEU A 175 -20.65 10.63 -10.34
N LYS A 176 -21.44 11.65 -10.69
CA LYS A 176 -22.90 11.67 -10.53
C LYS A 176 -23.59 11.51 -11.88
#